data_AF-W7AGZ7-F1
#
_entry.id   AF-W7AGZ7-F1
#
_cell.length_a   1.000
_cell.length_b   1.000
_cell.length_c   1.000
_cell.angle_alpha   90.00
_cell.angle_beta   90.00
_cell.angle_gamma   90.00
#
_symmetry.space_group_name_H-M   'P 1'
#
loop_
_entity.id
_entity.type
_entity.pdbx_description
1 polymer ?
#
loop_
_entity_poly.entity_id
_entity_poly.type
_entity_poly.pdbx_seq_one_letter_code
_entity_poly.pdbx_strand_id
1 'polypeptide(L)'
;MNEAVKRLEHYAISKDGYILLGKRSGNIFLYKKKHEGHTNVERIIYSVDDPNKYNEIINEIWDSNYANSFNTDFVKKIFLCFSQKISSKETFPLLFRYKSDINDHNPSSKEFKNTIIENVNLFKADIDSEDDIRNGKLRKTFVNIAGYLIKKKYNSYIDMTFVTSINGHDCI
;
A
#
# COMPACT_ATOMS: atom_id res chain seq x y z
N MET A 1 8.01 -5.16 11.59
CA MET A 1 6.56 -4.84 11.57
C MET A 1 6.28 -3.44 12.12
N ASN A 2 6.72 -3.11 13.34
CA ASN A 2 6.56 -1.75 13.89
C ASN A 2 7.18 -0.63 13.03
N GLU A 3 8.30 -0.88 12.34
CA GLU A 3 8.91 0.11 11.45
C GLU A 3 7.99 0.47 10.27
N ALA A 4 7.45 -0.54 9.57
CA ALA A 4 6.56 -0.34 8.42
C ALA A 4 5.33 0.52 8.78
N VAL A 5 4.75 0.25 9.95
CA VAL A 5 3.60 1.01 10.49
C VAL A 5 3.98 2.45 10.74
N LYS A 6 5.09 2.68 11.45
CA LYS A 6 5.60 4.03 11.73
C LYS A 6 5.89 4.80 10.45
N ARG A 7 6.49 4.14 9.45
CA ARG A 7 6.77 4.75 8.13
C ARG A 7 5.47 5.09 7.42
N LEU A 8 4.49 4.18 7.38
CA LEU A 8 3.20 4.43 6.74
C LEU A 8 2.46 5.60 7.41
N GLU A 9 2.35 5.59 8.75
CA GLU A 9 1.74 6.67 9.52
C GLU A 9 2.43 8.00 9.24
N HIS A 10 3.77 8.00 9.22
CA HIS A 10 4.55 9.19 8.89
C HIS A 10 4.19 9.71 7.48
N TYR A 11 4.15 8.86 6.46
CA TYR A 11 3.81 9.28 5.09
C TYR A 11 2.36 9.72 4.93
N ALA A 12 1.44 9.11 5.66
CA ALA A 12 0.02 9.44 5.59
C ALA A 12 -0.26 10.79 6.25
N ILE A 13 0.38 11.08 7.39
CA ILE A 13 0.09 12.28 8.21
C ILE A 13 0.98 13.47 7.80
N SER A 14 2.25 13.24 7.49
CA SER A 14 3.19 14.32 7.19
C SER A 14 2.86 15.01 5.88
N LYS A 15 2.80 16.34 5.89
CA LYS A 15 2.66 17.15 4.66
C LYS A 15 4.00 17.45 3.99
N ASP A 16 5.10 17.15 4.68
CA ASP A 16 6.44 17.56 4.27
C ASP A 16 6.90 16.89 2.96
N GLY A 17 7.44 17.71 2.05
CA GLY A 17 7.98 17.29 0.76
C GLY A 17 6.95 16.81 -0.28
N TYR A 18 5.65 16.84 0.02
CA TYR A 18 4.61 16.46 -0.95
C TYR A 18 4.27 17.62 -1.89
N ILE A 19 4.23 17.31 -3.18
CA ILE A 19 3.74 18.17 -4.25
C ILE A 19 2.33 17.69 -4.62
N LEU A 20 1.38 18.61 -4.75
CA LEU A 20 0.04 18.32 -5.27
C LEU A 20 0.14 18.12 -6.79
N LEU A 21 -0.23 16.93 -7.26
CA LEU A 21 -0.27 16.59 -8.68
C LEU A 21 -1.61 16.94 -9.32
N GLY A 22 -2.70 16.86 -8.56
CA GLY A 22 -4.00 17.21 -9.08
C GLY A 22 -5.15 16.97 -8.11
N LYS A 23 -6.30 17.54 -8.48
CA LYS A 23 -7.60 17.32 -7.84
C LYS A 23 -8.53 16.63 -8.84
N ARG A 24 -9.22 15.58 -8.41
CA ARG A 24 -10.27 14.90 -9.21
C ARG A 24 -11.66 15.20 -8.63
N SER A 25 -12.70 14.72 -9.30
CA SER A 25 -14.09 14.78 -8.81
C SER A 25 -14.21 14.14 -7.41
N GLY A 26 -15.15 14.60 -6.59
CA GLY A 26 -15.38 14.02 -5.26
C GLY A 26 -14.30 14.34 -4.22
N ASN A 27 -13.60 15.49 -4.34
CA ASN A 27 -12.57 15.93 -3.40
C ASN A 27 -11.40 14.95 -3.21
N ILE A 28 -11.04 14.24 -4.27
CA ILE A 28 -9.85 13.39 -4.29
C ILE A 28 -8.62 14.26 -4.62
N PHE A 29 -7.61 14.22 -3.77
CA PHE A 29 -6.35 14.94 -3.93
C PHE A 29 -5.19 13.96 -4.09
N LEU A 30 -4.37 14.20 -5.10
CA LEU A 30 -3.27 13.33 -5.50
C LEU A 30 -1.96 14.04 -5.21
N TYR A 31 -1.09 13.42 -4.41
CA TYR A 31 0.19 13.98 -4.00
C TYR A 31 1.33 13.01 -4.29
N LYS A 32 2.52 13.57 -4.53
CA LYS A 32 3.75 12.81 -4.71
C LYS A 32 4.91 13.47 -3.99
N LYS A 33 5.80 12.66 -3.43
CA LYS A 33 7.10 13.10 -2.90
C LYS A 33 8.19 12.11 -3.27
N LYS A 34 9.44 12.54 -3.11
CA LYS A 34 10.60 11.65 -3.14
C LYS A 34 11.05 11.32 -1.72
N HIS A 35 11.16 10.04 -1.40
CA HIS A 35 11.91 9.55 -0.26
C HIS A 35 13.39 9.52 -0.66
N GLU A 36 14.22 10.22 0.12
CA GLU A 36 15.69 10.26 -0.05
C GLU A 36 16.14 10.57 -1.50
N GLY A 37 15.34 11.35 -2.23
CA GLY A 37 15.66 11.80 -3.60
C GLY A 37 15.51 10.76 -4.72
N HIS A 38 15.21 9.49 -4.41
CA HIS A 38 15.26 8.41 -5.41
C HIS A 38 14.00 7.53 -5.47
N THR A 39 13.25 7.39 -4.38
CA THR A 39 12.03 6.57 -4.34
C THR A 39 10.78 7.44 -4.30
N ASN A 40 9.84 7.22 -5.23
CA ASN A 40 8.57 7.94 -5.22
C ASN A 40 7.64 7.38 -4.12
N VAL A 41 6.99 8.30 -3.41
CA VAL A 41 5.88 8.00 -2.51
C VAL A 41 4.68 8.83 -2.94
N GLU A 42 3.59 8.13 -3.19
CA GLU A 42 2.32 8.68 -3.64
C GLU A 42 1.32 8.64 -2.51
N ARG A 43 0.46 9.65 -2.47
CA ARG A 43 -0.58 9.79 -1.47
C ARG A 43 -1.86 10.28 -2.09
N ILE A 44 -2.95 9.56 -1.84
CA ILE A 44 -4.30 9.89 -2.26
C ILE A 44 -5.12 10.22 -1.02
N ILE A 45 -5.74 11.39 -0.99
CA ILE A 45 -6.62 11.83 0.11
C ILE A 45 -8.02 12.01 -0.45
N TYR A 46 -9.02 11.41 0.20
CA TYR A 46 -10.42 11.54 -0.16
C TYR A 46 -11.32 11.32 1.06
N SER A 47 -12.59 11.70 0.97
CA SER A 47 -13.59 11.49 2.02
C SER A 47 -14.75 10.63 1.52
N VAL A 48 -15.36 9.88 2.44
CA VAL A 48 -16.64 9.21 2.23
C VAL A 48 -17.67 9.83 3.16
N ASP A 49 -18.69 10.48 2.59
CA ASP A 49 -19.71 11.24 3.33
C ASP A 49 -20.77 10.35 4.01
N ASP A 50 -20.45 9.07 4.23
CA ASP A 50 -21.28 8.12 4.95
C ASP A 50 -20.46 7.45 6.08
N PRO A 51 -20.54 7.97 7.32
CA PRO A 51 -19.80 7.45 8.47
C PRO A 51 -20.25 6.05 8.92
N ASN A 52 -21.39 5.55 8.44
CA ASN A 52 -21.89 4.21 8.74
C ASN A 52 -21.17 3.15 7.91
N LYS A 53 -20.62 3.53 6.75
CA LYS A 53 -19.79 2.65 5.90
C LYS A 53 -18.41 2.36 6.46
N TYR A 54 -18.06 2.86 7.65
CA TYR A 54 -16.72 2.67 8.21
C TYR A 54 -16.33 1.19 8.33
N ASN A 55 -17.22 0.37 8.90
CA ASN A 55 -16.96 -1.07 9.03
C ASN A 55 -17.01 -1.78 7.66
N GLU A 56 -17.90 -1.34 6.77
CA GLU A 56 -18.01 -1.85 5.39
C GLU A 56 -16.70 -1.61 4.62
N ILE A 57 -16.21 -0.38 4.59
CA ILE A 57 -14.94 0.00 3.94
C ILE A 57 -13.75 -0.79 4.50
N ILE A 58 -13.68 -0.97 5.83
CA ILE A 58 -12.63 -1.78 6.44
C ILE A 58 -12.70 -3.22 5.95
N ASN A 59 -13.91 -3.79 5.85
CA ASN A 59 -14.11 -5.15 5.37
C ASN A 59 -13.79 -5.27 3.87
N GLU A 60 -14.18 -4.30 3.05
CA GLU A 60 -13.85 -4.26 1.61
C GLU A 60 -12.32 -4.16 1.39
N ILE A 61 -11.65 -3.35 2.20
CA ILE A 61 -10.19 -3.19 2.17
C ILE A 61 -9.48 -4.43 2.74
N TRP A 62 -10.19 -5.27 3.49
CA TRP A 62 -9.64 -6.52 4.04
C TRP A 62 -9.95 -7.74 3.17
N ASP A 63 -11.05 -7.71 2.41
CA ASP A 63 -11.48 -8.79 1.52
C ASP A 63 -10.80 -8.67 0.16
N SER A 64 -9.94 -9.65 -0.15
CA SER A 64 -9.17 -9.71 -1.40
C SER A 64 -10.01 -9.87 -2.64
N ASN A 65 -11.27 -10.29 -2.47
CA ASN A 65 -12.19 -10.55 -3.55
C ASN A 65 -13.05 -9.33 -3.90
N TYR A 66 -12.96 -8.24 -3.11
CA TYR A 66 -13.69 -7.00 -3.35
C TYR A 66 -12.89 -6.03 -4.24
N ALA A 67 -13.37 -5.84 -5.47
CA ALA A 67 -12.81 -4.86 -6.40
C ALA A 67 -13.34 -3.45 -6.05
N ASN A 68 -12.50 -2.59 -5.46
CA ASN A 68 -12.80 -1.15 -5.35
C ASN A 68 -12.18 -0.38 -6.54
N SER A 69 -12.63 0.85 -6.81
CA SER A 69 -12.20 1.66 -7.97
C SER A 69 -10.74 2.13 -7.92
N PHE A 70 -10.07 2.01 -6.77
CA PHE A 70 -8.63 2.25 -6.61
C PHE A 70 -7.81 0.94 -6.54
N ASN A 71 -8.50 -0.21 -6.43
CA ASN A 71 -7.98 -1.57 -6.54
C ASN A 71 -7.95 -1.95 -8.03
N THR A 72 -7.04 -1.34 -8.77
CA THR A 72 -6.70 -1.81 -10.13
C THR A 72 -6.33 -3.30 -10.09
N ASP A 73 -6.37 -4.00 -11.22
CA ASP A 73 -5.99 -5.42 -11.32
C ASP A 73 -4.58 -5.72 -10.75
N PHE A 74 -3.75 -4.69 -10.67
CA PHE A 74 -2.47 -4.69 -10.00
C PHE A 74 -2.59 -4.79 -8.47
N VAL A 75 -3.48 -4.03 -7.85
CA VAL A 75 -3.74 -4.12 -6.40
C VAL A 75 -4.34 -5.48 -6.04
N LYS A 76 -5.23 -6.07 -6.86
CA LYS A 76 -5.74 -7.44 -6.65
C LYS A 76 -4.61 -8.47 -6.56
N LYS A 77 -3.61 -8.40 -7.43
CA LYS A 77 -2.43 -9.30 -7.41
C LYS A 77 -1.49 -9.06 -6.22
N ILE A 78 -1.41 -7.83 -5.72
CA ILE A 78 -0.59 -7.52 -4.53
C ILE A 78 -1.35 -7.87 -3.23
N PHE A 79 -2.68 -7.84 -3.24
CA PHE A 79 -3.53 -8.06 -2.07
C PHE A 79 -3.41 -9.47 -1.45
N LEU A 80 -2.94 -10.45 -2.21
CA LEU A 80 -2.66 -11.82 -1.74
C LEU A 80 -1.55 -11.92 -0.66
N CYS A 81 -0.90 -10.83 -0.26
CA CYS A 81 0.22 -10.85 0.69
C CYS A 81 -0.12 -10.22 2.06
N PHE A 82 -0.45 -11.08 3.03
CA PHE A 82 -0.55 -10.88 4.49
C PHE A 82 -0.80 -9.45 4.99
N SER A 83 -2.06 -9.10 5.19
CA SER A 83 -2.51 -7.84 5.82
C SER A 83 -2.51 -7.95 7.36
N GLN A 84 -2.32 -6.83 8.08
CA GLN A 84 -2.47 -6.79 9.55
C GLN A 84 -3.16 -5.51 10.00
N LYS A 85 -4.34 -5.65 10.59
CA LYS A 85 -5.05 -4.56 11.27
C LYS A 85 -4.36 -4.23 12.59
N ILE A 86 -3.95 -2.97 12.77
CA ILE A 86 -3.36 -2.49 14.03
C ILE A 86 -4.31 -1.47 14.65
N SER A 87 -4.88 -1.82 15.79
CA SER A 87 -6.04 -1.11 16.37
C SER A 87 -5.71 0.20 17.08
N SER A 88 -4.45 0.59 17.24
CA SER A 88 -4.08 1.55 18.29
C SER A 88 -4.46 3.02 18.05
N LYS A 89 -4.80 3.46 16.82
CA LYS A 89 -5.11 4.89 16.52
C LYS A 89 -6.06 5.20 15.35
N GLU A 90 -6.99 4.32 14.95
CA GLU A 90 -7.74 4.49 13.67
C GLU A 90 -6.80 4.54 12.45
N THR A 91 -5.60 3.98 12.56
CA THR A 91 -4.71 3.68 11.45
C THR A 91 -4.98 2.25 11.03
N PHE A 92 -5.31 2.02 9.76
CA PHE A 92 -5.45 0.67 9.21
C PHE A 92 -4.28 0.43 8.27
N PRO A 93 -3.06 0.24 8.81
CA PRO A 93 -1.96 -0.08 7.95
C PRO A 93 -2.34 -1.38 7.23
N LEU A 94 -2.59 -1.31 5.94
CA LEU A 94 -2.39 -2.51 5.14
C LEU A 94 -0.90 -2.66 5.11
N LEU A 95 -0.36 -3.39 6.07
CA LEU A 95 0.98 -3.92 5.91
C LEU A 95 0.93 -4.83 4.71
N PHE A 96 1.38 -4.33 3.57
CA PHE A 96 1.85 -5.19 2.51
C PHE A 96 3.10 -5.88 3.04
N ARG A 97 2.98 -7.18 3.28
CA ARG A 97 4.16 -8.03 3.45
C ARG A 97 4.72 -8.34 2.06
N TYR A 98 5.20 -7.31 1.35
CA TYR A 98 5.93 -7.53 0.11
C TYR A 98 7.37 -7.95 0.46
N LYS A 99 7.54 -9.27 0.63
CA LYS A 99 8.55 -10.09 -0.03
C LYS A 99 9.83 -9.33 -0.45
N SER A 100 10.74 -9.09 0.50
CA SER A 100 12.08 -8.59 0.20
C SER A 100 13.10 -9.70 -0.06
N ASP A 101 12.83 -10.96 0.30
CA ASP A 101 13.75 -12.05 -0.04
C ASP A 101 13.00 -13.39 0.03
N ILE A 102 11.96 -13.55 -0.81
CA ILE A 102 11.24 -14.83 -0.89
C ILE A 102 11.65 -15.55 -2.16
N ASN A 103 12.24 -16.73 -1.97
CA ASN A 103 12.42 -17.71 -3.05
C ASN A 103 11.03 -18.12 -3.54
N ASP A 104 10.70 -17.73 -4.75
CA ASP A 104 9.43 -18.07 -5.41
C ASP A 104 9.62 -19.01 -6.58
N HIS A 105 10.82 -19.60 -6.69
CA HIS A 105 11.23 -20.45 -7.80
C HIS A 105 11.05 -19.81 -9.19
N ASN A 106 10.86 -18.49 -9.26
CA ASN A 106 10.85 -17.76 -10.51
C ASN A 106 12.30 -17.67 -11.04
N PRO A 107 12.53 -17.84 -12.35
CA PRO A 107 13.87 -17.83 -12.95
C PRO A 107 14.56 -16.45 -12.87
N SER A 108 13.84 -15.38 -12.55
CA SER A 108 14.39 -14.04 -12.40
C SER A 108 15.29 -13.93 -11.16
N SER A 109 16.57 -13.67 -11.39
CA SER A 109 17.60 -13.41 -10.37
C SER A 109 17.57 -12.00 -9.77
N LYS A 110 16.52 -11.20 -10.06
CA LYS A 110 16.44 -9.82 -9.58
C LYS A 110 16.08 -9.79 -8.09
N GLU A 111 17.09 -9.59 -7.27
CA GLU A 111 16.93 -9.32 -5.83
C GLU A 111 16.22 -7.99 -5.62
N PHE A 112 15.25 -7.96 -4.70
CA PHE A 112 14.54 -6.76 -4.34
C PHE A 112 14.99 -6.27 -2.97
N LYS A 113 15.52 -5.05 -2.95
CA LYS A 113 15.79 -4.33 -1.72
C LYS A 113 14.71 -3.27 -1.50
N ASN A 114 14.02 -3.36 -0.36
CA ASN A 114 13.09 -2.33 0.07
C ASN A 114 13.88 -1.07 0.45
N THR A 115 13.52 0.06 -0.17
CA THR A 115 14.21 1.35 0.00
C THR A 115 13.60 2.22 1.10
N ILE A 116 12.48 1.81 1.71
CA ILE A 116 11.76 2.59 2.72
C ILE A 116 11.79 1.92 4.10
N ILE A 117 11.79 0.59 4.13
CA ILE A 117 11.73 -0.20 5.36
C ILE A 117 12.94 -1.12 5.40
N GLU A 118 13.93 -0.76 6.18
CA GLU A 118 15.23 -1.44 6.18
C GLU A 118 15.15 -2.83 6.81
N ASN A 119 14.44 -2.96 7.95
CA ASN A 119 14.36 -4.22 8.67
C ASN A 119 13.57 -5.31 7.92
N VAL A 120 12.81 -4.95 6.89
CA VAL A 120 12.10 -5.93 6.06
C VAL A 120 13.10 -6.75 5.24
N ASN A 121 14.20 -6.14 4.79
CA ASN A 121 15.27 -6.81 4.02
C ASN A 121 15.96 -7.98 4.78
N LEU A 122 15.74 -8.10 6.09
CA LEU A 122 16.29 -9.17 6.91
C LEU A 122 15.41 -10.44 6.95
N PHE A 123 14.16 -10.37 6.44
CA PHE A 123 13.23 -11.49 6.43
C PHE A 123 13.36 -12.32 5.15
N LYS A 124 13.67 -13.60 5.32
CA LYS A 124 13.64 -14.62 4.26
C LYS A 124 12.45 -15.55 4.46
N ALA A 125 11.77 -15.90 3.39
CA ALA A 125 10.78 -16.99 3.41
C ALA A 125 10.88 -17.80 2.11
N ASP A 126 10.44 -19.04 2.12
CA ASP A 126 10.28 -19.84 0.90
C ASP A 126 8.76 -20.05 0.71
N ILE A 127 8.26 -19.85 -0.51
CA ILE A 127 6.83 -20.02 -0.81
C ILE A 127 6.65 -20.89 -2.05
N ASP A 128 5.63 -21.74 -1.99
CA ASP A 128 5.16 -22.44 -3.18
C ASP A 128 4.30 -21.48 -4.01
N SER A 129 4.88 -20.94 -5.08
CA SER A 129 4.24 -19.95 -5.93
C SER A 129 3.49 -20.62 -7.09
N GLU A 130 2.50 -19.92 -7.64
CA GLU A 130 1.73 -20.42 -8.78
C GLU A 130 2.61 -20.66 -10.01
N ASP A 131 2.21 -21.59 -10.87
CA ASP A 131 2.98 -22.00 -12.05
C ASP A 131 3.34 -20.83 -12.97
N ASP A 132 2.47 -19.84 -13.13
CA ASP A 132 2.75 -18.67 -13.98
C ASP A 132 3.85 -17.76 -13.38
N ILE A 133 4.02 -17.77 -12.06
CA ILE A 133 5.13 -17.09 -11.34
C ILE A 133 6.41 -17.91 -11.50
N ARG A 134 6.36 -19.23 -11.26
CA ARG A 134 7.49 -20.15 -11.41
C ARG A 134 8.04 -20.16 -12.83
N ASN A 135 7.15 -20.06 -13.83
CA ASN A 135 7.51 -20.04 -15.25
C ASN A 135 7.90 -18.65 -15.76
N GLY A 136 7.95 -17.63 -14.91
CA GLY A 136 8.38 -16.28 -15.29
C GLY A 136 7.42 -15.54 -16.23
N LYS A 137 6.17 -16.00 -16.39
CA LYS A 137 5.17 -15.37 -17.28
C LYS A 137 4.65 -14.04 -16.72
N LEU A 138 4.76 -13.83 -15.41
CA LEU A 138 4.33 -12.62 -14.73
C LEU A 138 5.50 -11.66 -14.48
N ARG A 139 5.33 -10.39 -14.86
CA ARG A 139 6.28 -9.31 -14.56
C ARG A 139 6.30 -9.03 -13.06
N LYS A 140 7.47 -9.21 -12.42
CA LYS A 140 7.68 -8.84 -11.02
C LYS A 140 7.57 -7.33 -10.85
N THR A 141 6.74 -6.91 -9.91
CA THR A 141 6.65 -5.51 -9.46
C THR A 141 6.88 -5.46 -7.97
N PHE A 142 7.70 -4.52 -7.52
CA PHE A 142 8.18 -4.48 -6.15
C PHE A 142 7.57 -3.30 -5.38
N VAL A 143 6.89 -3.60 -4.28
CA VAL A 143 6.24 -2.62 -3.42
C VAL A 143 7.14 -2.31 -2.23
N ASN A 144 7.52 -1.04 -2.05
CA ASN A 144 8.28 -0.62 -0.88
C ASN A 144 7.36 -0.42 0.34
N ILE A 145 6.22 0.26 0.13
CA ILE A 145 5.19 0.45 1.15
C ILE A 145 3.86 0.73 0.44
N ALA A 146 2.76 0.22 0.98
CA ALA A 146 1.43 0.70 0.62
C ALA A 146 0.50 0.55 1.82
N GLY A 147 -0.62 1.26 1.86
CA GLY A 147 -1.66 1.05 2.86
C GLY A 147 -2.50 2.29 3.18
N TYR A 148 -3.47 2.11 4.07
CA TYR A 148 -4.48 3.11 4.38
C TYR A 148 -4.35 3.69 5.80
N LEU A 149 -4.79 4.93 5.94
CA LEU A 149 -5.12 5.57 7.21
C LEU A 149 -6.59 6.00 7.09
N ILE A 150 -7.46 5.48 7.95
CA ILE A 150 -8.92 5.62 7.85
C ILE A 150 -9.44 6.21 9.15
N LYS A 151 -9.80 7.49 9.15
CA LYS A 151 -10.25 8.20 10.35
C LYS A 151 -11.72 8.51 10.28
N LYS A 152 -12.47 8.11 11.29
CA LYS A 152 -13.90 8.47 11.38
C LYS A 152 -14.01 9.86 12.01
N LYS A 153 -14.52 10.83 11.27
CA LYS A 153 -14.77 12.18 11.80
C LYS A 153 -16.16 12.24 12.38
N TYR A 154 -16.26 12.05 13.70
CA TYR A 154 -17.43 12.26 14.58
C TYR A 154 -18.79 12.34 13.84
N ASN A 155 -19.20 11.21 13.24
CA ASN A 155 -20.47 11.02 12.50
C ASN A 155 -20.74 11.94 11.30
N SER A 156 -19.72 12.58 10.72
CA SER A 156 -19.86 13.39 9.51
C SER A 156 -19.39 12.65 8.27
N TYR A 157 -18.13 12.24 8.24
CA TYR A 157 -17.53 11.55 7.09
C TYR A 157 -16.35 10.69 7.55
N ILE A 158 -15.82 9.91 6.62
CA ILE A 158 -14.64 9.06 6.81
C ILE A 158 -13.51 9.66 6.00
N ASP A 159 -12.44 10.06 6.68
CA ASP A 159 -11.20 10.52 6.06
C ASP A 159 -10.37 9.32 5.62
N MET A 160 -10.11 9.23 4.32
CA MET A 160 -9.31 8.20 3.71
C MET A 160 -7.99 8.78 3.23
N THR A 161 -6.88 8.17 3.64
CA THR A 161 -5.56 8.45 3.08
C THR A 161 -4.91 7.14 2.66
N PHE A 162 -4.71 6.98 1.36
CA PHE A 162 -3.93 5.88 0.80
C PHE A 162 -2.51 6.35 0.52
N VAL A 163 -1.53 5.55 0.91
CA VAL A 163 -0.11 5.78 0.60
C VAL A 163 0.40 4.59 -0.18
N THR A 164 1.23 4.84 -1.20
CA THR A 164 1.89 3.78 -1.97
C THR A 164 3.28 4.20 -2.46
N SER A 165 4.18 3.24 -2.60
CA SER A 165 5.50 3.40 -3.20
C SER A 165 5.90 2.10 -3.86
N ILE A 166 6.08 2.17 -5.17
CA ILE A 166 6.28 0.99 -6.01
C ILE A 166 7.39 1.29 -7.01
N ASN A 167 8.35 0.38 -7.13
CA ASN A 167 9.49 0.59 -7.98
C ASN A 167 9.08 0.49 -9.46
N GLY A 168 9.34 1.55 -10.23
CA GLY A 168 9.11 1.60 -11.67
C GLY A 168 7.63 1.65 -12.08
N HIS A 169 6.73 1.94 -11.13
CA HIS A 169 5.31 2.12 -11.38
C HIS A 169 4.78 3.29 -10.54
N ASP A 170 4.03 4.18 -11.20
CA ASP A 170 3.26 5.24 -10.57
C ASP A 170 1.78 4.79 -10.55
N CYS A 171 1.09 4.92 -9.42
CA CYS A 171 -0.33 4.61 -9.28
C CYS A 171 -1.23 5.83 -9.58
N ILE A 172 -0.63 7.00 -9.83
CA ILE A 172 -1.28 8.30 -10.03
C ILE A 172 -1.04 8.84 -11.44
#